data_AF-A0A293LI42-F1
#
_entry.id   AF-A0A293LI42-F1
#
_cell.length_a   1.000
_cell.length_b   1.000
_cell.length_c   1.000
_cell.angle_alpha   90.00
_cell.angle_beta   90.00
_cell.angle_gamma   90.00
#
_symmetry.space_group_name_H-M   'P 1'
#
loop_
_entity.id
_entity.type
_entity.pdbx_description
1 polymer ?
#
loop_
_entity_poly.entity_id
_entity_poly.type
_entity_poly.pdbx_seq_one_letter_code
_entity_poly.pdbx_strand_id
1 'polypeptide(L)'
;MKSKIKEAELLQKKVLEEELRESAACARKLQDLWQELRQLLELCQSQLNTIELPEVKNEQGPLLQDMMQQLSQLCAVRPGVTKEELQRTMTLTEEMHSRVQAILADLKLAQAKAEAQAAEKLKAEAVSTLTTVADTVPKASSVPAVPRSEAARVVEVASNTEKQQQSTSDISNQHTLLLQKLHEWRSSYKDLIEDKQRKQYRFDLMKAVSVSVNAVSAASAVREKLNKLSALLNGKPFQLATRTVSCSEHPSARRFCLDKLAERIVSQGEEQINCNGDSAYPLAALALGLWCRFPELGDLLLGNLFMRCPALLPLYLSTDSQENLRLSGYKVNEDGTFETDVQYQRRISGFVRLYAAIIQIQTRDPHPLGVNHGWAFLARTLNTLPSQPALVATVLFNFLEVAGWAIGQAYGRQFIKLLHVLAKDFFPLLRAEGMSGPVARLEAFLQQVLRQGTVPRQSASIGDKPEHSTQNSYGGQSFGREPYYR
;
A
#
# COMPACT_ATOMS: atom_id res chain seq x y z
N MET A 1 15.47 -18.21 -57.30
CA MET A 1 14.27 -18.04 -56.44
C MET A 1 13.84 -19.35 -55.75
N LYS A 2 13.58 -20.44 -56.49
CA LYS A 2 13.17 -21.74 -55.92
C LYS A 2 14.13 -22.36 -54.89
N SER A 3 15.45 -22.17 -55.04
CA SER A 3 16.47 -22.65 -54.08
C SER A 3 16.36 -21.99 -52.70
N LYS A 4 16.19 -20.67 -52.68
CA LYS A 4 16.06 -19.88 -51.43
C LYS A 4 14.75 -20.16 -50.70
N ILE A 5 13.69 -20.51 -51.43
CA ILE A 5 12.38 -20.89 -50.85
C ILE A 5 12.50 -22.25 -50.15
N LYS A 6 13.13 -23.25 -50.80
CA LYS A 6 13.36 -24.57 -50.18
C LYS A 6 14.27 -24.51 -48.94
N GLU A 7 15.26 -23.61 -48.97
CA GLU A 7 16.15 -23.38 -47.82
C GLU A 7 15.39 -22.75 -46.64
N ALA A 8 14.52 -21.78 -46.91
CA ALA A 8 13.65 -21.18 -45.90
C ALA A 8 12.64 -22.18 -45.31
N GLU A 9 12.03 -23.04 -46.15
CA GLU A 9 11.12 -24.11 -45.69
C GLU A 9 11.83 -25.14 -44.80
N LEU A 10 13.08 -25.49 -45.13
CA LEU A 10 13.89 -26.41 -44.31
C LEU A 10 14.27 -25.78 -42.96
N LEU A 11 14.62 -24.49 -42.95
CA LEU A 11 14.88 -23.73 -41.72
C LEU A 11 13.63 -23.66 -40.85
N GLN A 12 12.47 -23.36 -41.43
CA GLN A 12 11.21 -23.28 -40.71
C GLN A 12 10.80 -24.64 -40.11
N LYS A 13 11.03 -25.74 -40.83
CA LYS A 13 10.79 -27.09 -40.33
C LYS A 13 11.69 -27.44 -39.14
N LYS A 14 12.98 -27.08 -39.21
CA LYS A 14 13.92 -27.30 -38.09
C LYS A 14 13.53 -26.51 -36.84
N VAL A 15 13.13 -25.25 -37.00
CA VAL A 15 12.65 -24.41 -35.89
C VAL A 15 11.42 -25.05 -35.23
N LEU A 16 10.46 -25.53 -36.02
CA LEU A 16 9.26 -26.18 -35.51
C LEU A 16 9.57 -27.49 -34.74
N GLU A 17 10.51 -28.30 -35.25
CA GLU A 17 10.97 -29.53 -34.58
C GLU A 17 11.69 -29.21 -33.26
N GLU A 18 12.47 -28.14 -33.20
CA GLU A 18 13.16 -27.66 -31.99
C GLU A 18 12.17 -27.12 -30.95
N GLU A 19 11.20 -26.31 -31.35
CA GLU A 19 10.11 -25.81 -30.49
C GLU A 19 9.28 -26.96 -29.90
N LEU A 20 8.96 -27.98 -30.70
CA LEU A 20 8.24 -29.16 -30.24
C LEU A 20 9.06 -29.94 -29.20
N ARG A 21 10.38 -30.04 -29.39
CA ARG A 21 11.30 -30.72 -28.47
C ARG A 21 11.42 -29.95 -27.14
N GLU A 22 11.53 -28.63 -27.18
CA GLU A 22 11.55 -27.78 -25.97
C GLU A 22 10.24 -27.88 -25.19
N SER A 23 9.10 -27.81 -25.89
CA SER A 23 7.77 -27.94 -25.28
C SER A 23 7.61 -29.31 -24.60
N ALA A 24 8.03 -30.39 -25.26
CA ALA A 24 8.01 -31.73 -24.67
C ALA A 24 8.92 -31.87 -23.44
N ALA A 25 10.09 -31.23 -23.44
CA ALA A 25 10.99 -31.25 -22.28
C ALA A 25 10.41 -30.47 -21.09
N CYS A 26 9.78 -29.32 -21.35
CA CYS A 26 9.13 -28.51 -20.32
C CYS A 26 7.90 -29.24 -19.73
N ALA A 27 7.12 -29.93 -20.57
CA ALA A 27 6.00 -30.76 -20.13
C ALA A 27 6.43 -31.90 -19.20
N ARG A 28 7.58 -32.54 -19.47
CA ARG A 28 8.15 -33.57 -18.59
C ARG A 28 8.57 -33.00 -17.24
N LYS A 29 9.29 -31.87 -17.23
CA LYS A 29 9.68 -31.20 -15.98
C LYS A 29 8.47 -30.83 -15.12
N LEU A 30 7.41 -30.32 -15.74
CA LEU A 30 6.17 -30.00 -15.06
C LEU A 30 5.53 -31.26 -14.45
N GLN A 31 5.54 -32.37 -15.19
CA GLN A 31 5.01 -33.65 -14.71
C GLN A 31 5.82 -34.19 -13.51
N ASP A 32 7.14 -34.09 -13.54
CA ASP A 32 8.01 -34.52 -12.43
C ASP A 32 7.74 -33.66 -11.18
N LEU A 33 7.69 -32.34 -11.34
CA LEU A 33 7.42 -31.40 -10.24
C LEU A 33 6.03 -31.63 -9.61
N TRP A 34 5.04 -32.01 -10.42
CA TRP A 34 3.71 -32.37 -9.93
C TRP A 34 3.71 -33.65 -9.09
N GLN A 35 4.49 -34.66 -9.51
CA GLN A 35 4.62 -35.89 -8.73
C GLN A 35 5.29 -35.60 -7.38
N GLU A 36 6.34 -34.78 -7.36
CA GLU A 36 7.00 -34.35 -6.12
C GLU A 36 6.03 -33.58 -5.22
N LEU A 37 5.28 -32.64 -5.78
CA LEU A 37 4.31 -31.83 -5.03
C LEU A 37 3.21 -32.70 -4.40
N ARG A 38 2.73 -33.70 -5.14
CA ARG A 38 1.75 -34.66 -4.62
C ARG A 38 2.31 -35.46 -3.45
N GLN A 39 3.55 -35.95 -3.55
CA GLN A 39 4.20 -36.68 -2.46
C GLN A 39 4.41 -35.80 -1.22
N LEU A 40 4.79 -34.54 -1.41
CA LEU A 40 4.97 -33.59 -0.31
C LEU A 40 3.65 -33.25 0.39
N LEU A 41 2.56 -33.08 -0.36
CA LEU A 41 1.23 -32.84 0.20
C LEU A 41 0.74 -34.05 1.02
N GLU A 42 0.92 -35.26 0.49
CA GLU A 42 0.59 -36.50 1.21
C GLU A 42 1.42 -36.63 2.50
N LEU A 43 2.71 -36.28 2.45
CA LEU A 43 3.59 -36.25 3.64
C LEU A 43 3.10 -35.23 4.67
N CYS A 44 2.80 -33.99 4.26
CA CYS A 44 2.30 -32.96 5.17
C CYS A 44 0.98 -33.37 5.82
N GLN A 45 0.06 -33.96 5.05
CA GLN A 45 -1.20 -34.46 5.58
C GLN A 45 -0.99 -35.57 6.62
N SER A 46 -0.03 -36.48 6.38
CA SER A 46 0.30 -37.54 7.34
C SER A 46 0.88 -36.98 8.65
N GLN A 47 1.78 -35.98 8.57
CA GLN A 47 2.35 -35.32 9.75
C GLN A 47 1.31 -34.53 10.54
N LEU A 48 0.41 -33.84 9.83
CA LEU A 48 -0.68 -33.11 10.45
C LEU A 48 -1.60 -34.04 11.25
N ASN A 49 -1.88 -35.25 10.72
CA ASN A 49 -2.70 -36.23 11.42
C ASN A 49 -2.04 -36.73 12.72
N THR A 50 -0.71 -36.88 12.74
CA THR A 50 0.06 -37.32 13.92
C THR A 50 0.21 -36.27 15.02
N ILE A 51 0.08 -34.98 14.69
CA ILE A 51 0.23 -33.89 15.67
C ILE A 51 -1.04 -33.76 16.52
N GLU A 52 -0.94 -33.87 17.85
CA GLU A 52 -2.10 -33.73 18.77
C GLU A 52 -2.42 -32.28 19.15
N LEU A 53 -1.84 -31.29 18.48
CA LEU A 53 -2.10 -29.86 18.70
C LEU A 53 -3.30 -29.37 17.87
N PRO A 54 -4.42 -28.96 18.49
CA PRO A 54 -5.62 -28.52 17.77
C PRO A 54 -5.42 -27.23 16.95
N GLU A 55 -4.57 -26.32 17.43
CA GLU A 55 -4.27 -25.04 16.79
C GLU A 55 -3.62 -25.24 15.41
N VAL A 56 -2.57 -26.07 15.35
CA VAL A 56 -1.86 -26.40 14.11
C VAL A 56 -2.78 -27.13 13.12
N LYS A 57 -3.65 -28.01 13.61
CA LYS A 57 -4.66 -28.71 12.81
C LYS A 57 -5.67 -27.76 12.17
N ASN A 58 -6.13 -26.76 12.91
CA ASN A 58 -7.11 -25.78 12.45
C ASN A 58 -6.52 -24.78 11.45
N GLU A 59 -5.25 -24.42 11.59
CA GLU A 59 -4.57 -23.48 10.68
C GLU A 59 -4.11 -24.16 9.39
N GLN A 60 -3.38 -25.27 9.51
CA GLN A 60 -2.71 -25.91 8.35
C GLN A 60 -3.62 -26.87 7.59
N GLY A 61 -4.65 -27.42 8.24
CA GLY A 61 -5.59 -28.39 7.64
C GLY A 61 -6.37 -27.83 6.43
N PRO A 62 -7.08 -26.70 6.57
CA PRO A 62 -7.81 -26.09 5.46
C PRO A 62 -6.89 -25.68 4.30
N LEU A 63 -5.68 -25.19 4.60
CA LEU A 63 -4.68 -24.80 3.61
C LEU A 63 -4.19 -26.01 2.79
N LEU A 64 -3.84 -27.11 3.45
CA LEU A 64 -3.44 -28.35 2.80
C LEU A 64 -4.56 -28.91 1.92
N GLN A 65 -5.81 -28.86 2.40
CA GLN A 65 -6.97 -29.35 1.67
C GLN A 65 -7.28 -28.51 0.42
N ASP A 66 -7.17 -27.18 0.51
CA ASP A 66 -7.29 -26.27 -0.64
C ASP A 66 -6.19 -26.53 -1.68
N MET A 67 -4.94 -26.71 -1.24
CA MET A 67 -3.82 -27.01 -2.14
C MET A 67 -3.97 -28.37 -2.85
N MET A 68 -4.44 -29.40 -2.14
CA MET A 68 -4.77 -30.69 -2.74
C MET A 68 -5.90 -30.58 -3.77
N GLN A 69 -6.91 -29.74 -3.48
CA GLN A 69 -8.00 -29.48 -4.41
C GLN A 69 -7.51 -28.73 -5.66
N GLN A 70 -6.67 -27.71 -5.50
CA GLN A 70 -6.05 -26.98 -6.61
C GLN A 70 -5.18 -27.89 -7.48
N LEU A 71 -4.34 -28.74 -6.86
CA LEU A 71 -3.54 -29.73 -7.57
C LEU A 71 -4.41 -30.71 -8.37
N SER A 72 -5.57 -31.12 -7.84
CA SER A 72 -6.50 -32.02 -8.54
C SER A 72 -7.23 -31.38 -9.72
N GLN A 73 -7.41 -30.05 -9.69
CA GLN A 73 -8.04 -29.27 -10.76
C GLN A 73 -7.07 -28.97 -11.90
N LEU A 74 -5.79 -28.83 -11.58
CA LEU A 74 -4.74 -28.81 -12.57
C LEU A 74 -4.70 -30.23 -13.19
N CYS A 75 -5.24 -30.39 -14.40
CA CYS A 75 -5.24 -31.67 -15.12
C CYS A 75 -3.96 -31.84 -15.97
N ALA A 76 -3.54 -33.11 -16.13
CA ALA A 76 -2.38 -33.54 -16.89
C ALA A 76 -2.22 -32.84 -18.25
N VAL A 77 -0.97 -32.43 -18.55
CA VAL A 77 -0.57 -31.75 -19.78
C VAL A 77 -1.12 -32.46 -21.01
N ARG A 78 -2.07 -31.82 -21.72
CA ARG A 78 -2.61 -32.35 -22.97
C ARG A 78 -1.64 -32.02 -24.13
N PRO A 79 -1.56 -32.85 -25.19
CA PRO A 79 -0.83 -32.48 -26.40
C PRO A 79 -1.48 -31.23 -27.03
N GLY A 80 -0.72 -30.15 -27.21
CA GLY A 80 -1.18 -28.91 -27.86
C GLY A 80 -1.24 -27.66 -26.98
N VAL A 81 -0.76 -27.72 -25.73
CA VAL A 81 -0.61 -26.54 -24.85
C VAL A 81 0.46 -25.60 -25.41
N THR A 82 0.18 -24.30 -25.41
CA THR A 82 1.13 -23.29 -25.90
C THR A 82 2.34 -23.14 -24.97
N LYS A 83 3.49 -22.70 -25.49
CA LYS A 83 4.72 -22.49 -24.69
C LYS A 83 4.48 -21.53 -23.51
N GLU A 84 3.66 -20.51 -23.72
CA GLU A 84 3.30 -19.51 -22.70
C GLU A 84 2.42 -20.09 -21.60
N GLU A 85 1.42 -20.90 -21.95
CA GLU A 85 0.58 -21.60 -20.96
C GLU A 85 1.41 -22.58 -20.14
N LEU A 86 2.30 -23.33 -20.80
CA LEU A 86 3.17 -24.29 -20.13
C LEU A 86 4.10 -23.61 -19.12
N GLN A 87 4.66 -22.45 -19.49
CA GLN A 87 5.53 -21.66 -18.64
C GLN A 87 4.75 -21.05 -17.45
N ARG A 88 3.52 -20.57 -17.66
CA ARG A 88 2.64 -20.09 -16.57
C ARG A 88 2.25 -21.20 -15.60
N THR A 89 1.94 -22.40 -16.10
CA THR A 89 1.68 -23.55 -15.21
C THR A 89 2.92 -23.97 -14.44
N MET A 90 4.11 -23.83 -15.03
CA MET A 90 5.36 -24.16 -14.35
C MET A 90 5.66 -23.18 -13.21
N THR A 91 5.53 -21.87 -13.43
CA THR A 91 5.72 -20.88 -12.36
C THR A 91 4.73 -21.07 -11.22
N LEU A 92 3.46 -21.33 -11.54
CA LEU A 92 2.44 -21.60 -10.52
C LEU A 92 2.75 -22.86 -9.70
N THR A 93 3.22 -23.92 -10.37
CA THR A 93 3.57 -25.18 -9.69
C THR A 93 4.80 -24.99 -8.78
N GLU A 94 5.80 -24.23 -9.22
CA GLU A 94 7.00 -23.90 -8.41
C GLU A 94 6.64 -23.08 -7.17
N GLU A 95 5.73 -22.11 -7.31
CA GLU A 95 5.20 -21.34 -6.17
C GLU A 95 4.45 -22.24 -5.18
N MET A 96 3.57 -23.12 -5.68
CA MET A 96 2.87 -24.09 -4.83
C MET A 96 3.87 -25.00 -4.11
N HIS A 97 4.92 -25.47 -4.81
CA HIS A 97 5.97 -26.31 -4.22
C HIS A 97 6.71 -25.61 -3.08
N SER A 98 7.13 -24.35 -3.29
CA SER A 98 7.76 -23.54 -2.24
C SER A 98 6.88 -23.40 -0.99
N ARG A 99 5.57 -23.19 -1.19
CA ARG A 99 4.61 -23.07 -0.08
C ARG A 99 4.43 -24.38 0.69
N VAL A 100 4.32 -25.52 0.01
CA VAL A 100 4.23 -26.84 0.69
C VAL A 100 5.51 -27.14 1.49
N GLN A 101 6.68 -26.78 0.96
CA GLN A 101 7.94 -26.94 1.69
C GLN A 101 7.99 -26.09 2.98
N ALA A 102 7.47 -24.86 2.93
CA ALA A 102 7.36 -24.02 4.13
C ALA A 102 6.43 -24.65 5.18
N ILE A 103 5.25 -25.14 4.76
CA ILE A 103 4.31 -25.85 5.65
C ILE A 103 4.98 -27.07 6.27
N LEU A 104 5.73 -27.87 5.49
CA LEU A 104 6.46 -29.02 6.01
C LEU A 104 7.51 -28.62 7.06
N ALA A 105 8.19 -27.49 6.89
CA ALA A 105 9.14 -26.98 7.87
C ALA A 105 8.45 -26.57 9.17
N ASP A 106 7.29 -25.90 9.08
CA ASP A 106 6.49 -25.49 10.23
C ASP A 106 5.93 -26.70 10.98
N LEU A 107 5.46 -27.73 10.27
CA LEU A 107 4.99 -28.98 10.88
C LEU A 107 6.11 -29.72 11.62
N LYS A 108 7.31 -29.79 11.04
CA LYS A 108 8.48 -30.38 11.73
C LYS A 108 8.87 -29.60 12.98
N LEU A 109 8.78 -28.27 12.93
CA LEU A 109 9.08 -27.40 14.07
C LEU A 109 8.03 -27.56 15.17
N ALA A 110 6.75 -27.65 14.81
CA ALA A 110 5.66 -27.93 15.74
C ALA A 110 5.79 -29.30 16.40
N GLN A 111 6.16 -30.33 15.63
CA GLN A 111 6.42 -31.66 16.15
C GLN A 111 7.59 -31.66 17.14
N ALA A 112 8.71 -31.03 16.80
CA ALA A 112 9.86 -30.92 17.70
C ALA A 112 9.53 -30.19 19.01
N LYS A 113 8.69 -29.15 18.94
CA LYS A 113 8.18 -28.45 20.13
C LYS A 113 7.28 -29.33 20.99
N ALA A 114 6.38 -30.10 20.37
CA ALA A 114 5.50 -31.01 21.08
C ALA A 114 6.29 -32.12 21.79
N GLU A 115 7.29 -32.69 21.12
CA GLU A 115 8.19 -33.71 21.69
C GLU A 115 9.05 -33.16 22.83
N ALA A 116 9.56 -31.92 22.69
CA ALA A 116 10.32 -31.26 23.76
C ALA A 116 9.46 -30.99 25.00
N GLN A 117 8.22 -30.52 24.81
CA GLN A 117 7.27 -30.28 25.89
C GLN A 117 6.83 -31.59 26.57
N ALA A 118 6.64 -32.67 25.81
CA ALA A 118 6.35 -33.99 26.38
C ALA A 118 7.54 -34.52 27.19
N ALA A 119 8.76 -34.36 26.69
CA ALA A 119 9.98 -34.75 27.41
C ALA A 119 10.21 -33.91 28.69
N GLU A 120 9.84 -32.64 28.68
CA GLU A 120 9.95 -31.75 29.85
C GLU A 120 8.88 -32.06 30.90
N LYS A 121 7.65 -32.39 30.49
CA LYS A 121 6.59 -32.87 31.40
C LYS A 121 6.96 -34.20 32.06
N LEU A 122 7.52 -35.14 31.31
CA LEU A 122 8.02 -36.42 31.85
C LEU A 122 9.18 -36.22 32.84
N LYS A 123 10.03 -35.21 32.63
CA LYS A 123 11.10 -34.83 33.58
C LYS A 123 10.56 -34.11 34.82
N ALA A 124 9.51 -33.29 34.68
CA ALA A 124 8.87 -32.60 35.81
C ALA A 124 8.09 -33.56 36.71
N GLU A 125 7.42 -34.57 36.14
CA GLU A 125 6.72 -35.61 36.90
C GLU A 125 7.68 -36.56 37.64
N ALA A 126 8.88 -36.80 37.10
CA ALA A 126 9.93 -37.57 37.78
C ALA A 126 10.54 -36.83 39.00
N VAL A 127 10.45 -35.50 39.06
CA VAL A 127 10.97 -34.68 40.18
C VAL A 127 9.90 -34.47 41.28
N SER A 128 8.61 -34.62 40.95
CA SER A 128 7.50 -34.41 41.89
C SER A 128 7.20 -35.60 42.83
N THR A 129 7.93 -36.72 42.75
CA THR A 129 7.72 -37.89 43.62
C THR A 129 8.63 -37.96 44.86
N LEU A 130 9.48 -36.94 45.13
CA LEU A 130 10.49 -37.01 46.19
C LEU A 130 10.46 -35.92 47.28
N THR A 131 9.40 -35.12 47.45
CA THR A 131 9.40 -34.19 48.61
C THR A 131 8.01 -33.82 49.10
N THR A 132 7.49 -34.65 50.03
CA THR A 132 6.37 -34.30 50.91
C THR A 132 6.66 -34.75 52.34
N VAL A 133 7.47 -33.99 53.11
CA VAL A 133 7.39 -33.95 54.58
C VAL A 133 7.95 -32.61 55.12
N ALA A 134 7.24 -32.06 56.14
CA ALA A 134 7.62 -31.03 57.12
C ALA A 134 7.31 -29.55 56.76
N ASP A 135 6.22 -28.94 57.27
CA ASP A 135 5.94 -28.41 58.64
C ASP A 135 6.56 -27.01 58.90
N THR A 136 5.78 -25.91 58.89
CA THR A 136 5.00 -25.24 59.98
C THR A 136 5.67 -23.98 60.61
N VAL A 137 4.95 -22.85 60.52
CA VAL A 137 4.77 -21.71 61.47
C VAL A 137 5.74 -20.48 61.42
N PRO A 138 5.24 -19.23 61.67
CA PRO A 138 5.80 -17.95 61.19
C PRO A 138 6.21 -16.93 62.28
N LYS A 139 7.04 -15.90 61.96
CA LYS A 139 6.93 -14.51 62.50
C LYS A 139 7.97 -13.48 61.99
N ALA A 140 7.43 -12.31 61.60
CA ALA A 140 7.80 -10.91 61.90
C ALA A 140 9.21 -10.30 61.67
N SER A 141 9.22 -9.30 60.77
CA SER A 141 9.71 -7.90 60.88
C SER A 141 11.21 -7.54 60.93
N SER A 142 11.70 -6.87 59.87
CA SER A 142 12.53 -5.63 59.93
C SER A 142 12.84 -5.05 58.53
N VAL A 143 12.82 -3.72 58.41
CA VAL A 143 13.23 -2.84 57.28
C VAL A 143 14.53 -2.10 57.72
N PRO A 144 15.38 -1.42 56.90
CA PRO A 144 15.55 -1.27 55.43
C PRO A 144 17.00 -1.52 54.90
N ALA A 145 17.16 -1.75 53.59
CA ALA A 145 18.30 -1.24 52.80
C ALA A 145 18.06 -1.39 51.28
N VAL A 146 18.30 -0.31 50.53
CA VAL A 146 18.30 -0.25 49.05
C VAL A 146 19.71 -0.64 48.56
N PRO A 147 19.84 -1.46 47.51
CA PRO A 147 20.24 -0.90 46.22
C PRO A 147 19.47 -1.49 45.03
N ARG A 148 18.84 -0.57 44.28
CA ARG A 148 18.81 -0.46 42.82
C ARG A 148 19.28 -1.70 42.03
N SER A 149 18.33 -2.37 41.38
CA SER A 149 18.52 -3.04 40.10
C SER A 149 17.28 -2.83 39.24
N GLU A 150 17.28 -1.70 38.52
CA GLU A 150 16.45 -1.50 37.34
C GLU A 150 17.14 -2.20 36.17
N ALA A 151 16.81 -3.47 35.93
CA ALA A 151 17.06 -4.14 34.67
C ALA A 151 16.04 -5.27 34.52
N ALA A 152 15.42 -5.37 33.36
CA ALA A 152 14.43 -6.37 32.97
C ALA A 152 12.99 -6.17 33.50
N ARG A 153 12.39 -5.01 33.19
CA ARG A 153 11.03 -5.00 32.63
C ARG A 153 11.12 -4.55 31.18
N VAL A 154 11.65 -5.43 30.34
CA VAL A 154 11.27 -5.46 28.93
C VAL A 154 9.81 -5.88 28.97
N VAL A 155 8.92 -4.89 28.99
CA VAL A 155 7.50 -5.13 28.80
C VAL A 155 7.38 -5.78 27.43
N GLU A 156 6.80 -6.98 27.40
CA GLU A 156 6.31 -7.64 26.19
C GLU A 156 5.45 -6.64 25.40
N VAL A 157 6.06 -5.92 24.47
CA VAL A 157 5.35 -5.50 23.26
C VAL A 157 5.32 -6.74 22.39
N ALA A 158 4.51 -7.72 22.81
CA ALA A 158 4.03 -8.77 21.96
C ALA A 158 3.18 -8.08 20.87
N SER A 159 3.85 -7.65 19.81
CA SER A 159 3.22 -7.51 18.51
C SER A 159 2.62 -8.86 18.19
N ASN A 160 1.30 -9.02 18.39
CA ASN A 160 0.53 -10.14 17.88
C ASN A 160 0.76 -10.20 16.37
N THR A 161 1.73 -11.02 15.95
CA THR A 161 2.12 -11.19 14.55
C THR A 161 0.92 -11.60 13.70
N GLU A 162 -0.01 -12.36 14.28
CA GLU A 162 -1.31 -12.72 13.72
C GLU A 162 -2.21 -11.52 13.40
N LYS A 163 -2.35 -10.56 14.33
CA LYS A 163 -3.17 -9.33 14.11
C LYS A 163 -2.52 -8.41 13.07
N GLN A 164 -1.19 -8.40 13.00
CA GLN A 164 -0.41 -7.63 12.03
C GLN A 164 -0.52 -8.24 10.62
N GLN A 165 -0.48 -9.57 10.52
CA GLN A 165 -0.69 -10.32 9.28
C GLN A 165 -2.14 -10.16 8.78
N GLN A 166 -3.13 -10.23 9.67
CA GLN A 166 -4.55 -10.05 9.34
C GLN A 166 -4.86 -8.61 8.90
N SER A 167 -4.30 -7.60 9.57
CA SER A 167 -4.47 -6.21 9.14
C SER A 167 -3.80 -5.93 7.79
N THR A 168 -2.66 -6.57 7.50
CA THR A 168 -1.97 -6.41 6.21
C THR A 168 -2.72 -7.10 5.08
N SER A 169 -3.30 -8.29 5.32
CA SER A 169 -4.12 -8.99 4.33
C SER A 169 -5.40 -8.21 3.99
N ASP A 170 -6.08 -7.61 4.98
CA ASP A 170 -7.25 -6.77 4.74
C ASP A 170 -6.94 -5.54 3.87
N ILE A 171 -5.81 -4.88 4.11
CA ILE A 171 -5.37 -3.72 3.31
C ILE A 171 -5.03 -4.16 1.89
N SER A 172 -4.32 -5.28 1.74
CA SER A 172 -3.99 -5.84 0.43
C SER A 172 -5.24 -6.22 -0.36
N ASN A 173 -6.26 -6.79 0.31
CA ASN A 173 -7.55 -7.10 -0.30
C ASN A 173 -8.30 -5.84 -0.75
N GLN A 174 -8.34 -4.81 0.10
CA GLN A 174 -8.99 -3.53 -0.25
C GLN A 174 -8.29 -2.86 -1.43
N HIS A 175 -6.95 -2.90 -1.46
CA HIS A 175 -6.16 -2.39 -2.58
C HIS A 175 -6.48 -3.15 -3.87
N THR A 176 -6.44 -4.49 -3.82
CA THR A 176 -6.72 -5.36 -4.97
C THR A 176 -8.12 -5.09 -5.54
N LEU A 177 -9.13 -4.96 -4.68
CA LEU A 177 -10.49 -4.61 -5.10
C LEU A 177 -10.55 -3.25 -5.80
N LEU A 178 -9.82 -2.26 -5.31
CA LEU A 178 -9.76 -0.93 -5.92
C LEU A 178 -9.07 -0.96 -7.30
N LEU A 179 -8.01 -1.77 -7.45
CA LEU A 179 -7.35 -1.97 -8.73
C LEU A 179 -8.25 -2.69 -9.73
N GLN A 180 -9.01 -3.68 -9.28
CA GLN A 180 -10.00 -4.35 -10.11
C GLN A 180 -11.09 -3.38 -10.58
N LYS A 181 -11.63 -2.55 -9.68
CA LYS A 181 -12.57 -1.48 -10.04
C LYS A 181 -12.00 -0.52 -11.08
N LEU A 182 -10.72 -0.13 -10.96
CA LEU A 182 -10.06 0.70 -11.97
C LEU A 182 -9.99 -0.01 -13.33
N HIS A 183 -9.68 -1.30 -13.35
CA HIS A 183 -9.61 -2.08 -14.58
C HIS A 183 -10.99 -2.20 -15.25
N GLU A 184 -12.02 -2.49 -14.46
CA GLU A 184 -13.42 -2.52 -14.92
C GLU A 184 -13.86 -1.15 -15.45
N TRP A 185 -13.50 -0.06 -14.77
CA TRP A 185 -13.79 1.30 -15.21
C TRP A 185 -13.13 1.60 -16.57
N ARG A 186 -11.86 1.24 -16.74
CA ARG A 186 -11.14 1.41 -18.01
C ARG A 186 -11.73 0.59 -19.15
N SER A 187 -12.28 -0.58 -18.82
CA SER A 187 -13.00 -1.43 -19.77
C SER A 187 -14.34 -0.80 -20.20
N SER A 188 -15.00 -0.05 -19.31
CA SER A 188 -16.32 0.58 -19.57
C SER A 188 -16.32 1.69 -20.62
N TYR A 189 -15.15 2.20 -21.03
CA TYR A 189 -15.01 3.20 -22.08
C TYR A 189 -14.08 2.76 -23.23
N LYS A 190 -13.80 1.45 -23.33
CA LYS A 190 -12.91 0.87 -24.34
C LYS A 190 -13.40 1.12 -25.77
N ASP A 191 -14.71 1.14 -25.96
CA ASP A 191 -15.40 1.50 -27.21
C ASP A 191 -14.93 2.87 -27.74
N LEU A 192 -14.85 3.87 -26.84
CA LEU A 192 -14.37 5.19 -27.20
C LEU A 192 -12.87 5.18 -27.57
N ILE A 193 -12.04 4.33 -26.95
CA ILE A 193 -10.59 4.24 -27.24
C ILE A 193 -10.35 3.59 -28.61
N GLU A 194 -11.06 2.50 -28.91
CA GLU A 194 -10.88 1.69 -30.11
C GLU A 194 -11.39 2.40 -31.38
N ASP A 195 -12.34 3.34 -31.25
CA ASP A 195 -12.79 4.17 -32.36
C ASP A 195 -11.65 5.07 -32.88
N LYS A 196 -11.06 4.70 -34.02
CA LYS A 196 -9.95 5.46 -34.63
C LYS A 196 -10.38 6.82 -35.17
N GLN A 197 -11.66 7.02 -35.50
CA GLN A 197 -12.15 8.28 -36.07
C GLN A 197 -12.28 9.37 -35.00
N ARG A 198 -12.52 8.98 -33.74
CA ARG A 198 -12.68 9.89 -32.59
C ARG A 198 -11.39 10.20 -31.83
N LYS A 199 -10.22 9.93 -32.42
CA LYS A 199 -8.91 10.26 -31.82
C LYS A 199 -8.81 11.72 -31.42
N GLN A 200 -9.25 12.63 -32.28
CA GLN A 200 -9.19 14.07 -32.00
C GLN A 200 -10.13 14.46 -30.85
N TYR A 201 -11.34 13.90 -30.82
CA TYR A 201 -12.30 14.13 -29.75
C TYR A 201 -11.75 13.67 -28.38
N ARG A 202 -11.15 12.47 -28.31
CA ARG A 202 -10.45 12.00 -27.09
C ARG A 202 -9.34 12.94 -26.65
N PHE A 203 -8.53 13.40 -27.60
CA PHE A 203 -7.45 14.35 -27.32
C PHE A 203 -8.00 15.67 -26.78
N ASP A 204 -9.07 16.20 -27.37
CA ASP A 204 -9.69 17.46 -26.95
C ASP A 204 -10.32 17.33 -25.55
N LEU A 205 -10.98 16.21 -25.23
CA LEU A 205 -11.47 15.90 -23.87
C LEU A 205 -10.33 15.85 -22.85
N MET A 206 -9.26 15.11 -23.17
CA MET A 206 -8.08 15.00 -22.30
C MET A 206 -7.41 16.37 -22.11
N LYS A 207 -7.34 17.19 -23.15
CA LYS A 207 -6.79 18.54 -23.10
C LYS A 207 -7.65 19.47 -22.24
N ALA A 208 -8.97 19.40 -22.33
CA ALA A 208 -9.89 20.20 -21.52
C ALA A 208 -9.70 19.92 -20.02
N VAL A 209 -9.55 18.64 -19.65
CA VAL A 209 -9.20 18.20 -18.30
C VAL A 209 -7.83 18.74 -17.90
N SER A 210 -6.79 18.46 -18.68
CA SER A 210 -5.41 18.81 -18.35
C SER A 210 -5.18 20.31 -18.19
N VAL A 211 -5.73 21.14 -19.09
CA VAL A 211 -5.61 22.60 -18.99
C VAL A 211 -6.30 23.13 -17.74
N SER A 212 -7.46 22.57 -17.37
CA SER A 212 -8.19 23.00 -16.17
C SER A 212 -7.44 22.66 -14.89
N VAL A 213 -6.86 21.46 -14.81
CA VAL A 213 -6.07 21.00 -13.65
C VAL A 213 -4.76 21.78 -13.53
N ASN A 214 -4.02 21.96 -14.63
CA ASN A 214 -2.74 22.67 -14.63
C ASN A 214 -2.88 24.16 -14.29
N ALA A 215 -4.08 24.73 -14.50
CA ALA A 215 -4.37 26.12 -14.16
C ALA A 215 -4.74 26.33 -12.68
N VAL A 216 -4.66 25.29 -11.84
CA VAL A 216 -4.89 25.38 -10.39
C VAL A 216 -3.58 25.77 -9.71
N SER A 217 -3.25 27.06 -9.76
CA SER A 217 -2.05 27.61 -9.13
C SER A 217 -2.29 28.12 -7.71
N ALA A 218 -3.51 28.56 -7.39
CA ALA A 218 -3.87 29.20 -6.12
C ALA A 218 -5.32 28.88 -5.70
N ALA A 219 -5.67 29.21 -4.45
CA ALA A 219 -6.99 28.93 -3.89
C ALA A 219 -8.12 29.67 -4.63
N SER A 220 -7.86 30.90 -5.07
CA SER A 220 -8.77 31.72 -5.89
C SER A 220 -9.19 31.05 -7.21
N ALA A 221 -8.31 30.27 -7.84
CA ALA A 221 -8.61 29.57 -9.10
C ALA A 221 -9.55 28.36 -8.92
N VAL A 222 -9.57 27.75 -7.73
CA VAL A 222 -10.24 26.47 -7.47
C VAL A 222 -11.72 26.51 -7.84
N ARG A 223 -12.44 27.56 -7.42
CA ARG A 223 -13.89 27.67 -7.65
C ARG A 223 -14.22 27.72 -9.15
N GLU A 224 -13.46 28.50 -9.92
CA GLU A 224 -13.65 28.62 -11.36
C GLU A 224 -13.40 27.28 -12.06
N LYS A 225 -12.28 26.62 -11.75
CA LYS A 225 -11.92 25.34 -12.39
C LYS A 225 -12.86 24.21 -11.98
N LEU A 226 -13.28 24.17 -10.72
CA LEU A 226 -14.29 23.24 -10.22
C LEU A 226 -15.60 23.37 -11.01
N ASN A 227 -16.08 24.60 -11.22
CA ASN A 227 -17.31 24.84 -11.98
C ASN A 227 -17.15 24.49 -13.47
N LYS A 228 -16.02 24.83 -14.10
CA LYS A 228 -15.74 24.47 -15.49
C LYS A 228 -15.67 22.96 -15.71
N LEU A 229 -14.96 22.24 -14.85
CA LEU A 229 -14.87 20.78 -14.90
C LEU A 229 -16.21 20.12 -14.60
N SER A 230 -16.96 20.63 -13.63
CA SER A 230 -18.31 20.13 -13.33
C SER A 230 -19.28 20.35 -14.50
N ALA A 231 -19.17 21.48 -15.20
CA ALA A 231 -19.96 21.75 -16.39
C ALA A 231 -19.63 20.76 -17.52
N LEU A 232 -18.34 20.52 -17.80
CA LEU A 232 -17.90 19.53 -18.79
C LEU A 232 -18.43 18.12 -18.46
N LEU A 233 -18.27 17.67 -17.21
CA LEU A 233 -18.71 16.35 -16.76
C LEU A 233 -20.23 16.16 -16.80
N ASN A 234 -21.00 17.26 -16.71
CA ASN A 234 -22.45 17.28 -16.90
C ASN A 234 -22.85 17.46 -18.37
N GLY A 235 -21.90 17.37 -19.32
CA GLY A 235 -22.19 17.42 -20.74
C GLY A 235 -22.37 18.82 -21.32
N LYS A 236 -22.03 19.88 -20.58
CA LYS A 236 -22.02 21.25 -21.12
C LYS A 236 -20.80 21.45 -22.02
N PRO A 237 -20.90 22.30 -23.05
CA PRO A 237 -19.77 22.62 -23.92
C PRO A 237 -18.62 23.27 -23.15
N PHE A 238 -17.41 22.77 -23.37
CA PHE A 238 -16.17 23.33 -22.85
C PHE A 238 -15.37 23.96 -24.00
N GLN A 239 -15.06 25.24 -23.86
CA GLN A 239 -14.28 25.96 -24.87
C GLN A 239 -12.78 25.74 -24.66
N LEU A 240 -12.14 25.15 -25.67
CA LEU A 240 -10.69 25.19 -25.88
C LEU A 240 -10.35 26.37 -26.81
N ALA A 241 -9.06 26.69 -26.93
CA ALA A 241 -8.60 27.82 -27.74
C ALA A 241 -9.10 27.80 -29.20
N THR A 242 -9.28 26.63 -29.79
CA THR A 242 -9.65 26.48 -31.21
C THR A 242 -10.94 25.69 -31.44
N ARG A 243 -11.48 25.02 -30.41
CA ARG A 243 -12.62 24.09 -30.53
C ARG A 243 -13.47 24.07 -29.28
N THR A 244 -14.70 23.61 -29.42
CA THR A 244 -15.58 23.29 -28.29
C THR A 244 -15.73 21.78 -28.20
N VAL A 245 -15.70 21.24 -26.98
CA VAL A 245 -15.84 19.81 -26.72
C VAL A 245 -16.88 19.58 -25.63
N SER A 246 -17.70 18.52 -25.75
CA SER A 246 -18.66 18.13 -24.70
C SER A 246 -18.62 16.63 -24.43
N CYS A 247 -18.85 16.23 -23.17
CA CYS A 247 -19.04 14.82 -22.81
C CYS A 247 -20.37 14.22 -23.32
N SER A 248 -21.29 15.01 -23.87
CA SER A 248 -22.58 14.53 -24.41
C SER A 248 -22.47 13.89 -25.79
N GLU A 249 -21.35 14.09 -26.50
CA GLU A 249 -21.17 13.59 -27.87
C GLU A 249 -20.91 12.08 -27.95
N HIS A 250 -20.64 11.42 -26.82
CA HIS A 250 -20.44 9.98 -26.74
C HIS A 250 -20.80 9.42 -25.35
N PRO A 251 -21.54 8.30 -25.24
CA PRO A 251 -21.98 7.74 -23.95
C PRO A 251 -20.83 7.47 -22.96
N SER A 252 -19.69 7.00 -23.47
CA SER A 252 -18.49 6.69 -22.66
C SER A 252 -17.59 7.89 -22.35
N ALA A 253 -17.86 9.08 -22.91
CA ALA A 253 -16.99 10.24 -22.75
C ALA A 253 -16.90 10.74 -21.31
N ARG A 254 -18.01 10.74 -20.57
CA ARG A 254 -18.01 11.12 -19.14
C ARG A 254 -17.09 10.21 -18.32
N ARG A 255 -17.15 8.88 -18.55
CA ARG A 255 -16.32 7.90 -17.85
C ARG A 255 -14.84 8.06 -18.18
N PHE A 256 -14.53 8.27 -19.46
CA PHE A 256 -13.18 8.59 -19.93
C PHE A 256 -12.64 9.88 -19.28
N CYS A 257 -13.44 10.95 -19.25
CA CYS A 257 -13.04 12.21 -18.62
C CYS A 257 -12.79 12.08 -17.11
N LEU A 258 -13.64 11.33 -16.39
CA LEU A 258 -13.44 11.08 -14.95
C LEU A 258 -12.12 10.36 -14.67
N ASP A 259 -11.79 9.32 -15.44
CA ASP A 259 -10.52 8.59 -15.29
C ASP A 259 -9.32 9.49 -15.62
N LYS A 260 -9.38 10.23 -16.74
CA LYS A 260 -8.30 11.17 -17.10
C LYS A 260 -8.16 12.32 -16.12
N LEU A 261 -9.25 12.76 -15.49
CA LEU A 261 -9.25 13.78 -14.45
C LEU A 261 -8.58 13.27 -13.18
N ALA A 262 -8.93 12.07 -12.71
CA ALA A 262 -8.26 11.44 -11.58
C ALA A 262 -6.76 11.24 -11.86
N GLU A 263 -6.42 10.67 -13.02
CA GLU A 263 -5.04 10.44 -13.44
C GLU A 263 -4.23 11.74 -13.46
N ARG A 264 -4.80 12.82 -14.01
CA ARG A 264 -4.12 14.12 -14.11
C ARG A 264 -3.93 14.81 -12.75
N ILE A 265 -4.94 14.76 -11.88
CA ILE A 265 -4.84 15.29 -10.51
C ILE A 265 -3.73 14.57 -9.77
N VAL A 266 -3.71 13.23 -9.81
CA VAL A 266 -2.66 12.45 -9.15
C VAL A 266 -1.28 12.75 -9.75
N SER A 267 -1.16 12.91 -11.08
CA SER A 267 0.11 13.27 -11.74
C SER A 267 0.70 14.60 -11.25
N GLN A 268 -0.10 15.55 -10.75
CA GLN A 268 0.46 16.77 -10.16
C GLN A 268 1.29 16.49 -8.90
N GLY A 269 1.08 15.35 -8.24
CA GLY A 269 1.91 14.87 -7.14
C GLY A 269 3.39 14.82 -7.50
N GLU A 270 3.72 14.27 -8.68
CA GLU A 270 5.10 14.16 -9.16
C GLU A 270 5.59 15.36 -9.98
N GLU A 271 4.67 16.24 -10.38
CA GLU A 271 4.94 17.47 -11.15
C GLU A 271 4.92 18.71 -10.23
N GLN A 272 3.81 19.46 -10.23
CA GLN A 272 3.67 20.75 -9.54
C GLN A 272 3.94 20.65 -8.02
N ILE A 273 3.42 19.62 -7.36
CA ILE A 273 3.52 19.45 -5.90
C ILE A 273 4.94 19.04 -5.49
N ASN A 274 5.59 18.23 -6.33
CA ASN A 274 6.98 17.83 -6.13
C ASN A 274 7.95 19.02 -6.22
N CYS A 275 7.63 20.03 -7.05
CA CYS A 275 8.39 21.27 -7.14
C CYS A 275 8.01 22.28 -6.06
N ASN A 276 6.73 22.35 -5.69
CA ASN A 276 6.21 23.25 -4.68
C ASN A 276 5.12 22.55 -3.84
N GLY A 277 5.46 22.16 -2.61
CA GLY A 277 4.56 21.45 -1.71
C GLY A 277 3.25 22.20 -1.41
N ASP A 278 3.28 23.54 -1.42
CA ASP A 278 2.10 24.38 -1.15
C ASP A 278 1.03 24.28 -2.24
N SER A 279 1.40 23.85 -3.45
CA SER A 279 0.41 23.62 -4.52
C SER A 279 -0.51 22.43 -4.25
N ALA A 280 -0.21 21.58 -3.25
CA ALA A 280 -1.08 20.49 -2.84
C ALA A 280 -2.44 20.97 -2.33
N TYR A 281 -2.49 22.12 -1.62
CA TYR A 281 -3.72 22.63 -1.00
C TYR A 281 -4.81 23.01 -2.01
N PRO A 282 -4.58 23.90 -2.99
CA PRO A 282 -5.61 24.25 -3.96
C PRO A 282 -6.01 23.06 -4.83
N LEU A 283 -5.07 22.17 -5.17
CA LEU A 283 -5.39 20.98 -5.94
C LEU A 283 -6.22 19.95 -5.14
N ALA A 284 -5.92 19.75 -3.87
CA ALA A 284 -6.70 18.92 -2.96
C ALA A 284 -8.13 19.45 -2.81
N ALA A 285 -8.30 20.77 -2.69
CA ALA A 285 -9.62 21.41 -2.64
C ALA A 285 -10.41 21.18 -3.93
N LEU A 286 -9.75 21.26 -5.10
CA LEU A 286 -10.39 20.90 -6.37
C LEU A 286 -10.80 19.42 -6.40
N ALA A 287 -9.88 18.52 -6.02
CA ALA A 287 -10.12 17.08 -6.03
C ALA A 287 -11.30 16.69 -5.13
N LEU A 288 -11.32 17.20 -3.89
CA LEU A 288 -12.41 16.96 -2.95
C LEU A 288 -13.73 17.56 -3.43
N GLY A 289 -13.72 18.80 -3.94
CA GLY A 289 -14.91 19.46 -4.47
C GLY A 289 -15.53 18.70 -5.65
N LEU A 290 -14.69 18.10 -6.51
CA LEU A 290 -15.14 17.24 -7.60
C LEU A 290 -15.64 15.88 -7.07
N TRP A 291 -14.95 15.29 -6.09
CA TRP A 291 -15.35 14.02 -5.47
C TRP A 291 -16.74 14.13 -4.83
N CYS A 292 -17.01 15.19 -4.08
CA CYS A 292 -18.34 15.40 -3.49
C CYS A 292 -19.46 15.54 -4.54
N ARG A 293 -19.14 16.04 -5.75
CA ARG A 293 -20.11 16.18 -6.86
C ARG A 293 -20.24 14.91 -7.71
N PHE A 294 -19.16 14.15 -7.82
CA PHE A 294 -19.04 12.95 -8.65
C PHE A 294 -18.35 11.85 -7.82
N PRO A 295 -19.10 11.12 -6.99
CA PRO A 295 -18.54 10.12 -6.07
C PRO A 295 -17.67 9.08 -6.75
N GLU A 296 -17.94 8.76 -8.03
CA GLU A 296 -17.16 7.83 -8.83
C GLU A 296 -15.70 8.27 -8.97
N LEU A 297 -15.41 9.58 -8.91
CA LEU A 297 -14.06 10.11 -8.98
C LEU A 297 -13.19 9.66 -7.78
N GLY A 298 -13.80 9.38 -6.63
CA GLY A 298 -13.09 8.97 -5.42
C GLY A 298 -12.30 7.67 -5.59
N ASP A 299 -12.99 6.63 -6.05
CA ASP A 299 -12.38 5.33 -6.32
C ASP A 299 -11.26 5.47 -7.38
N LEU A 300 -11.47 6.32 -8.38
CA LEU A 300 -10.47 6.59 -9.43
C LEU A 300 -9.24 7.31 -8.87
N LEU A 301 -9.44 8.33 -8.03
CA LEU A 301 -8.35 9.09 -7.39
C LEU A 301 -7.52 8.19 -6.49
N LEU A 302 -8.17 7.46 -5.57
CA LEU A 302 -7.51 6.56 -4.65
C LEU A 302 -6.79 5.43 -5.39
N GLY A 303 -7.41 4.85 -6.41
CA GLY A 303 -6.80 3.77 -7.20
C GLY A 303 -5.54 4.26 -7.92
N ASN A 304 -5.61 5.41 -8.62
CA ASN A 304 -4.45 5.97 -9.30
C ASN A 304 -3.35 6.37 -8.32
N LEU A 305 -3.72 6.85 -7.13
CA LEU A 305 -2.79 7.25 -6.09
C LEU A 305 -2.07 6.05 -5.45
N PHE A 306 -2.81 5.01 -5.07
CA PHE A 306 -2.22 3.81 -4.44
C PHE A 306 -1.42 2.96 -5.42
N MET A 307 -1.79 2.93 -6.71
CA MET A 307 -0.92 2.32 -7.74
C MET A 307 0.45 3.00 -7.86
N ARG A 308 0.49 4.32 -7.69
CA ARG A 308 1.74 5.11 -7.84
C ARG A 308 2.49 5.30 -6.53
N CYS A 309 1.80 5.15 -5.41
CA CYS A 309 2.32 5.29 -4.05
C CYS A 309 1.68 4.27 -3.10
N PRO A 310 2.05 2.97 -3.20
CA PRO A 310 1.58 1.92 -2.29
C PRO A 310 1.96 2.18 -0.82
N ALA A 311 2.97 3.02 -0.58
CA ALA A 311 3.39 3.44 0.75
C ALA A 311 2.30 4.22 1.53
N LEU A 312 1.23 4.68 0.86
CA LEU A 312 0.03 5.22 1.51
C LEU A 312 -0.89 4.14 2.11
N LEU A 313 -0.64 2.86 1.81
CA LEU A 313 -1.33 1.69 2.36
C LEU A 313 -0.45 0.90 3.36
N PRO A 314 0.52 1.57 4.00
CA PRO A 314 1.63 0.94 4.70
C PRO A 314 2.21 -0.35 4.07
N LEU A 315 2.17 -0.48 2.75
CA LEU A 315 2.74 -1.62 2.02
C LEU A 315 4.18 -1.28 1.63
N TYR A 316 5.13 -1.95 2.28
CA TYR A 316 6.57 -1.75 2.07
C TYR A 316 7.23 -3.08 1.67
N LEU A 317 7.22 -3.38 0.36
CA LEU A 317 7.81 -4.60 -0.20
C LEU A 317 9.34 -4.56 -0.12
N SER A 318 10.02 -5.71 -0.18
CA SER A 318 11.48 -5.73 -0.32
C SER A 318 11.91 -5.17 -1.68
N THR A 319 13.03 -4.46 -1.76
CA THR A 319 13.55 -3.86 -3.01
C THR A 319 14.54 -4.76 -3.75
N ASP A 320 14.55 -6.05 -3.42
CA ASP A 320 15.47 -7.07 -3.91
C ASP A 320 15.12 -7.56 -5.33
N SER A 321 13.85 -7.47 -5.73
CA SER A 321 13.38 -7.88 -7.04
C SER A 321 12.85 -6.71 -7.88
N GLN A 322 13.05 -6.82 -9.19
CA GLN A 322 12.54 -5.85 -10.17
C GLN A 322 11.00 -5.82 -10.17
N GLU A 323 10.36 -6.95 -9.88
CA GLU A 323 8.92 -7.04 -9.72
C GLU A 323 8.44 -6.26 -8.49
N ASN A 324 9.09 -6.42 -7.34
CA ASN A 324 8.74 -5.68 -6.13
C ASN A 324 8.97 -4.18 -6.29
N LEU A 325 9.99 -3.75 -7.03
CA LEU A 325 10.20 -2.34 -7.37
C LEU A 325 9.01 -1.78 -8.18
N ARG A 326 8.53 -2.53 -9.19
CA ARG A 326 7.33 -2.13 -9.97
C ARG A 326 6.09 -2.09 -9.09
N LEU A 327 5.87 -3.12 -8.27
CA LEU A 327 4.75 -3.19 -7.35
C LEU A 327 4.79 -2.09 -6.28
N SER A 328 5.98 -1.64 -5.89
CA SER A 328 6.20 -0.49 -5.00
C SER A 328 6.01 0.85 -5.72
N GLY A 329 5.79 0.85 -7.02
CA GLY A 329 5.52 2.05 -7.82
C GLY A 329 6.76 2.77 -8.33
N TYR A 330 7.95 2.14 -8.32
CA TYR A 330 9.14 2.71 -8.96
C TYR A 330 8.95 2.80 -10.48
N LYS A 331 9.45 3.89 -11.07
CA LYS A 331 9.48 4.09 -12.51
C LYS A 331 10.73 3.51 -13.15
N VAL A 332 10.57 3.03 -14.37
CA VAL A 332 11.66 2.67 -15.26
C VAL A 332 12.00 3.89 -16.11
N ASN A 333 13.26 4.29 -16.09
CA ASN A 333 13.84 5.37 -16.87
C ASN A 333 13.95 4.97 -18.36
N GLU A 334 14.27 5.94 -19.21
CA GLU A 334 14.42 5.72 -20.66
C GLU A 334 15.55 4.73 -21.01
N ASP A 335 16.57 4.64 -20.16
CA ASP A 335 17.69 3.70 -20.29
C ASP A 335 17.36 2.27 -19.83
N GLY A 336 16.11 2.02 -19.41
CA GLY A 336 15.66 0.72 -18.91
C GLY A 336 16.02 0.44 -17.45
N THR A 337 16.70 1.36 -16.77
CA THR A 337 17.02 1.25 -15.35
C THR A 337 15.88 1.75 -14.48
N PHE A 338 15.81 1.32 -13.23
CA PHE A 338 14.87 1.89 -12.26
C PHE A 338 15.35 3.26 -11.77
N GLU A 339 14.41 4.16 -11.48
CA GLU A 339 14.74 5.41 -10.80
C GLU A 339 15.45 5.13 -9.46
N THR A 340 16.34 6.04 -9.07
CA THR A 340 17.06 5.93 -7.80
C THR A 340 16.12 6.12 -6.60
N ASP A 341 16.48 5.58 -5.44
CA ASP A 341 15.69 5.76 -4.21
C ASP A 341 15.44 7.24 -3.87
N VAL A 342 16.40 8.12 -4.16
CA VAL A 342 16.25 9.56 -3.95
C VAL A 342 15.19 10.16 -4.88
N GLN A 343 15.19 9.77 -6.16
CA GLN A 343 14.18 10.20 -7.13
C GLN A 343 12.79 9.67 -6.74
N TYR A 344 12.72 8.39 -6.39
CA TYR A 344 11.49 7.74 -5.93
C TYR A 344 10.92 8.46 -4.69
N GLN A 345 11.70 8.62 -3.62
CA GLN A 345 11.27 9.30 -2.38
C GLN A 345 10.80 10.74 -2.62
N ARG A 346 11.48 11.46 -3.52
CA ARG A 346 11.08 12.81 -3.93
C ARG A 346 9.69 12.79 -4.58
N ARG A 347 9.45 11.85 -5.49
CA ARG A 347 8.16 11.64 -6.16
C ARG A 347 7.05 11.25 -5.18
N ILE A 348 7.34 10.31 -4.28
CA ILE A 348 6.43 9.86 -3.20
C ILE A 348 6.03 11.02 -2.29
N SER A 349 6.96 11.91 -1.95
CA SER A 349 6.67 13.07 -1.10
C SER A 349 5.51 13.91 -1.65
N GLY A 350 5.43 14.10 -2.97
CA GLY A 350 4.36 14.88 -3.57
C GLY A 350 3.00 14.18 -3.55
N PHE A 351 2.94 12.86 -3.77
CA PHE A 351 1.69 12.09 -3.62
C PHE A 351 1.19 12.09 -2.17
N VAL A 352 2.10 11.93 -1.20
CA VAL A 352 1.76 11.97 0.22
C VAL A 352 1.22 13.33 0.62
N ARG A 353 1.84 14.42 0.14
CA ARG A 353 1.33 15.78 0.38
C ARG A 353 -0.06 15.98 -0.21
N LEU A 354 -0.33 15.50 -1.43
CA LEU A 354 -1.66 15.58 -2.04
C LEU A 354 -2.70 14.82 -1.21
N TYR A 355 -2.39 13.58 -0.80
CA TYR A 355 -3.27 12.75 0.02
C TYR A 355 -3.59 13.41 1.37
N ALA A 356 -2.54 13.87 2.07
CA ALA A 356 -2.66 14.55 3.36
C ALA A 356 -3.42 15.89 3.23
N ALA A 357 -3.21 16.61 2.12
CA ALA A 357 -3.93 17.85 1.82
C ALA A 357 -5.42 17.60 1.60
N ILE A 358 -5.84 16.49 1.00
CA ILE A 358 -7.26 16.13 0.88
C ILE A 358 -7.83 15.82 2.27
N ILE A 359 -7.13 15.00 3.07
CA ILE A 359 -7.60 14.53 4.38
C ILE A 359 -7.91 15.65 5.37
N GLN A 360 -7.11 16.70 5.36
CA GLN A 360 -7.22 17.75 6.36
C GLN A 360 -8.33 18.77 6.07
N ILE A 361 -8.92 18.75 4.88
CA ILE A 361 -9.92 19.75 4.51
C ILE A 361 -11.14 19.57 5.40
N GLN A 362 -11.56 20.67 6.02
CA GLN A 362 -12.81 20.68 6.78
C GLN A 362 -13.97 20.88 5.81
N THR A 363 -14.98 20.03 5.93
CA THR A 363 -16.21 20.11 5.15
C THR A 363 -17.41 20.11 6.09
N ARG A 364 -18.52 20.71 5.65
CA ARG A 364 -19.78 20.69 6.39
C ARG A 364 -20.52 19.37 6.24
N ASP A 365 -20.40 18.78 5.05
CA ASP A 365 -20.97 17.49 4.70
C ASP A 365 -20.02 16.34 5.13
N PRO A 366 -20.48 15.08 5.15
CA PRO A 366 -19.62 13.95 5.42
C PRO A 366 -18.40 13.91 4.47
N HIS A 367 -17.20 14.05 5.03
CA HIS A 367 -15.97 14.05 4.25
C HIS A 367 -15.62 12.62 3.79
N PRO A 368 -15.57 12.31 2.48
CA PRO A 368 -15.34 10.95 1.98
C PRO A 368 -13.98 10.38 2.40
N LEU A 369 -12.95 11.23 2.51
CA LEU A 369 -11.60 10.87 2.95
C LEU A 369 -11.13 11.71 4.15
N GLY A 370 -11.92 11.79 5.22
CA GLY A 370 -11.64 12.72 6.33
C GLY A 370 -10.46 12.35 7.22
N VAL A 371 -10.22 13.13 8.28
CA VAL A 371 -9.16 12.93 9.29
C VAL A 371 -9.17 11.55 9.97
N ASN A 372 -10.29 10.84 9.96
CA ASN A 372 -10.37 9.43 10.38
C ASN A 372 -9.53 8.48 9.52
N HIS A 373 -9.47 8.72 8.21
CA HIS A 373 -8.59 7.97 7.31
C HIS A 373 -7.13 8.30 7.58
N GLY A 374 -6.82 9.56 7.89
CA GLY A 374 -5.48 9.98 8.29
C GLY A 374 -5.01 9.36 9.61
N TRP A 375 -5.90 9.26 10.60
CA TRP A 375 -5.63 8.54 11.84
C TRP A 375 -5.37 7.05 11.58
N ALA A 376 -6.23 6.40 10.80
CA ALA A 376 -6.10 4.99 10.46
C ALA A 376 -4.79 4.72 9.70
N PHE A 377 -4.41 5.61 8.77
CA PHE A 377 -3.14 5.56 8.07
C PHE A 377 -1.95 5.60 9.04
N LEU A 378 -1.87 6.63 9.90
CA LEU A 378 -0.79 6.76 10.88
C LEU A 378 -0.71 5.55 11.81
N ALA A 379 -1.86 5.10 12.34
CA ALA A 379 -1.91 3.93 13.23
C ALA A 379 -1.39 2.66 12.52
N ARG A 380 -1.81 2.41 11.27
CA ARG A 380 -1.34 1.25 10.49
C ARG A 380 0.17 1.33 10.21
N THR A 381 0.69 2.49 9.83
CA THR A 381 2.12 2.68 9.59
C THR A 381 2.93 2.42 10.86
N LEU A 382 2.52 2.96 12.01
CA LEU A 382 3.23 2.78 13.28
C LEU A 382 3.09 1.36 13.86
N ASN A 383 2.07 0.62 13.42
CA ASN A 383 1.87 -0.78 13.77
C ASN A 383 2.51 -1.74 12.76
N THR A 384 3.40 -1.27 11.86
CA THR A 384 4.09 -2.11 10.88
C THR A 384 5.61 -1.94 11.03
N LEU A 385 6.38 -3.03 11.01
CA LEU A 385 7.85 -2.93 11.09
C LEU A 385 8.39 -2.19 9.86
N PRO A 386 9.20 -1.13 10.01
CA PRO A 386 9.66 -0.34 8.87
C PRO A 386 10.79 -1.05 8.11
N SER A 387 10.43 -1.89 7.14
CA SER A 387 11.38 -2.59 6.25
C SER A 387 12.19 -1.64 5.34
N GLN A 388 11.70 -0.42 5.14
CA GLN A 388 12.38 0.63 4.38
C GLN A 388 12.43 1.95 5.18
N PRO A 389 13.37 2.10 6.13
CA PRO A 389 13.36 3.22 7.08
C PRO A 389 13.34 4.61 6.45
N ALA A 390 14.12 4.83 5.39
CA ALA A 390 14.19 6.12 4.70
C ALA A 390 12.87 6.51 4.00
N LEU A 391 12.20 5.54 3.37
CA LEU A 391 10.90 5.75 2.75
C LEU A 391 9.81 5.99 3.79
N VAL A 392 9.75 5.17 4.84
CA VAL A 392 8.78 5.33 5.94
C VAL A 392 8.94 6.69 6.59
N ALA A 393 10.18 7.12 6.89
CA ALA A 393 10.45 8.43 7.45
C ALA A 393 10.02 9.57 6.51
N THR A 394 10.28 9.44 5.21
CA THR A 394 9.81 10.39 4.18
C THR A 394 8.30 10.51 4.23
N VAL A 395 7.58 9.39 4.20
CA VAL A 395 6.11 9.36 4.20
C VAL A 395 5.55 9.98 5.48
N LEU A 396 6.04 9.58 6.65
CA LEU A 396 5.58 10.11 7.94
C LEU A 396 5.82 11.61 8.06
N PHE A 397 7.01 12.09 7.68
CA PHE A 397 7.34 13.51 7.73
C PHE A 397 6.38 14.33 6.84
N ASN A 398 6.28 13.99 5.55
CA ASN A 398 5.45 14.75 4.61
C ASN A 398 3.95 14.69 4.99
N PHE A 399 3.49 13.57 5.51
CA PHE A 399 2.10 13.42 5.95
C PHE A 399 1.79 14.27 7.18
N LEU A 400 2.64 14.21 8.22
CA LEU A 400 2.46 14.97 9.46
C LEU A 400 2.66 16.47 9.22
N GLU A 401 3.60 16.87 8.37
CA GLU A 401 3.83 18.26 7.98
C GLU A 401 2.56 18.91 7.41
N VAL A 402 1.80 18.14 6.62
CA VAL A 402 0.61 18.64 5.92
C VAL A 402 -0.65 18.46 6.76
N ALA A 403 -0.96 17.26 7.24
CA ALA A 403 -2.22 16.95 7.91
C ALA A 403 -2.14 16.90 9.45
N GLY A 404 -0.94 16.95 10.03
CA GLY A 404 -0.75 16.72 11.47
C GLY A 404 -1.45 17.74 12.35
N TRP A 405 -1.55 19.01 11.91
CA TRP A 405 -2.32 20.02 12.64
C TRP A 405 -3.82 19.65 12.70
N ALA A 406 -4.43 19.30 11.56
CA ALA A 406 -5.86 18.97 11.51
C ALA A 406 -6.20 17.69 12.28
N ILE A 407 -5.35 16.66 12.20
CA ILE A 407 -5.50 15.43 13.01
C ILE A 407 -5.33 15.75 14.50
N GLY A 408 -4.37 16.61 14.85
CA GLY A 408 -4.21 17.12 16.22
C GLY A 408 -5.45 17.81 16.74
N GLN A 409 -6.09 18.66 15.91
CA GLN A 409 -7.34 19.32 16.28
C GLN A 409 -8.49 18.33 16.49
N ALA A 410 -8.58 17.30 15.66
CA ALA A 410 -9.66 16.31 15.73
C ALA A 410 -9.52 15.35 16.93
N TYR A 411 -8.29 14.93 17.27
CA TYR A 411 -8.04 13.86 18.24
C TYR A 411 -7.37 14.32 19.55
N GLY A 412 -6.90 15.56 19.61
CA GLY A 412 -6.30 16.18 20.81
C GLY A 412 -5.26 15.28 21.49
N ARG A 413 -5.52 14.90 22.75
CA ARG A 413 -4.61 14.07 23.56
C ARG A 413 -4.27 12.72 22.93
N GLN A 414 -5.17 12.12 22.14
CA GLN A 414 -4.86 10.83 21.50
C GLN A 414 -3.78 10.99 20.43
N PHE A 415 -3.80 12.11 19.69
CA PHE A 415 -2.74 12.42 18.73
C PHE A 415 -1.38 12.64 19.41
N ILE A 416 -1.37 13.30 20.58
CA ILE A 416 -0.13 13.45 21.38
C ILE A 416 0.43 12.08 21.81
N LYS A 417 -0.42 11.15 22.23
CA LYS A 417 0.01 9.78 22.55
C LYS A 417 0.61 9.08 21.32
N LEU A 418 -0.01 9.23 20.15
CA LEU A 418 0.50 8.68 18.89
C LEU A 418 1.88 9.26 18.55
N LEU A 419 2.08 10.58 18.69
CA LEU A 419 3.38 11.21 18.50
C LEU A 419 4.43 10.72 19.51
N HIS A 420 4.02 10.40 20.74
CA HIS A 420 4.91 9.82 21.74
C HIS A 420 5.35 8.41 21.35
N VAL A 421 4.43 7.57 20.88
CA VAL A 421 4.75 6.23 20.33
C VAL A 421 5.70 6.36 19.14
N LEU A 422 5.42 7.28 18.21
CA LEU A 422 6.30 7.55 17.08
C LEU A 422 7.71 7.95 17.55
N ALA A 423 7.83 8.90 18.47
CA ALA A 423 9.12 9.41 18.91
C ALA A 423 9.92 8.43 19.78
N LYS A 424 9.25 7.70 20.68
CA LYS A 424 9.90 6.89 21.72
C LYS A 424 10.09 5.43 21.30
N ASP A 425 9.10 4.86 20.62
CA ASP A 425 9.05 3.41 20.36
C ASP A 425 9.37 3.11 18.89
N PHE A 426 8.78 3.88 17.95
CA PHE A 426 8.93 3.63 16.52
C PHE A 426 10.22 4.23 15.92
N PHE A 427 10.59 5.46 16.30
CA PHE A 427 11.76 6.14 15.77
C PHE A 427 13.08 5.37 16.00
N PRO A 428 13.30 4.70 17.14
CA PRO A 428 14.45 3.81 17.32
C PRO A 428 14.57 2.68 16.28
N LEU A 429 13.45 2.20 15.72
CA LEU A 429 13.45 1.21 14.65
C LEU A 429 13.92 1.83 13.33
N LEU A 430 13.53 3.08 13.05
CA LEU A 430 13.93 3.80 11.83
C LEU A 430 15.43 4.12 11.79
N ARG A 431 16.06 4.30 12.96
CA ARG A 431 17.51 4.59 13.05
C ARG A 431 18.39 3.34 13.14
N ALA A 432 17.81 2.14 13.19
CA ALA A 432 18.55 0.90 13.46
C ALA A 432 19.66 0.64 12.42
N GLU A 433 19.40 1.00 11.16
CA GLU A 433 20.35 0.87 10.04
C GLU A 433 21.21 2.14 9.83
N GLY A 434 21.08 3.15 10.71
CA GLY A 434 21.80 4.41 10.65
C GLY A 434 20.91 5.64 10.36
N MET A 435 21.48 6.83 10.54
CA MET A 435 20.78 8.11 10.35
C MET A 435 20.84 8.57 8.89
N SER A 436 19.85 8.17 8.10
CA SER A 436 19.66 8.70 6.75
C SER A 436 19.07 10.13 6.77
N GLY A 437 19.24 10.86 5.67
CA GLY A 437 18.69 12.23 5.52
C GLY A 437 17.19 12.35 5.83
N PRO A 438 16.33 11.46 5.31
CA PRO A 438 14.91 11.45 5.64
C PRO A 438 14.61 11.19 7.12
N VAL A 439 15.34 10.26 7.75
CA VAL A 439 15.19 9.94 9.18
C VAL A 439 15.58 11.14 10.04
N ALA A 440 16.69 11.81 9.73
CA ALA A 440 17.12 13.03 10.41
C ALA A 440 16.11 14.18 10.26
N ARG A 441 15.47 14.33 9.08
CA ARG A 441 14.43 15.34 8.86
C ARG A 441 13.19 15.07 9.71
N LEU A 442 12.74 13.81 9.79
CA LEU A 442 11.64 13.42 10.66
C LEU A 442 11.99 13.69 12.13
N GLU A 443 13.22 13.40 12.56
CA GLU A 443 13.69 13.67 13.92
C GLU A 443 13.59 15.16 14.27
N ALA A 444 14.15 16.02 13.41
CA ALA A 444 14.14 17.47 13.61
C ALA A 444 12.70 18.01 13.71
N PHE A 445 11.80 17.50 12.86
CA PHE A 445 10.38 17.82 12.92
C PHE A 445 9.75 17.38 14.24
N LEU A 446 9.96 16.12 14.68
CA LEU A 446 9.41 15.62 15.94
C LEU A 446 9.94 16.40 17.14
N GLN A 447 11.24 16.74 17.16
CA GLN A 447 11.82 17.58 18.20
C GLN A 447 11.15 18.97 18.25
N GLN A 448 10.87 19.58 17.11
CA GLN A 448 10.13 20.84 17.04
C GLN A 448 8.71 20.69 17.59
N VAL A 449 7.98 19.66 17.18
CA VAL A 449 6.60 19.40 17.62
C VAL A 449 6.54 19.15 19.13
N LEU A 450 7.47 18.38 19.68
CA LEU A 450 7.57 18.11 21.12
C LEU A 450 7.89 19.37 21.92
N ARG A 451 8.75 20.25 21.41
CA ARG A 451 9.06 21.55 22.04
C ARG A 451 7.87 22.51 22.02
N GLN A 452 7.14 22.57 20.91
CA GLN A 452 6.00 23.47 20.72
C GLN A 452 4.69 22.93 21.32
N GLY A 453 4.62 21.62 21.57
CA GLY A 453 3.41 20.94 22.04
C GLY A 453 2.30 20.82 20.99
N THR A 454 2.57 21.22 19.74
CA THR A 454 1.63 21.16 18.63
C THR A 454 2.37 21.01 17.30
N VAL A 455 1.71 20.41 16.31
CA VAL A 455 2.15 20.47 14.92
C VAL A 455 1.80 21.85 14.36
N PRO A 456 2.74 22.57 13.72
CA PRO A 456 2.44 23.86 13.11
C PRO A 456 1.47 23.71 11.93
N ARG A 457 0.54 24.65 11.80
CA ARG A 457 -0.33 24.74 10.61
C ARG A 457 0.44 25.40 9.49
N GLN A 458 0.47 24.76 8.31
CA GLN A 458 1.11 25.33 7.13
C GLN A 458 0.33 26.56 6.64
N SER A 459 1.02 27.66 6.40
CA SER A 459 0.40 28.93 5.96
C SER A 459 -0.42 28.76 4.69
N ALA A 460 0.05 27.96 3.73
CA ALA A 460 -0.65 27.68 2.48
C ALA A 460 -1.99 26.93 2.66
N SER A 461 -2.19 26.24 3.80
CA SER A 461 -3.47 25.57 4.14
C SER A 461 -4.61 26.52 4.49
N ILE A 462 -4.32 27.81 4.70
CA ILE A 462 -5.30 28.83 5.11
C ILE A 462 -6.02 29.42 3.88
N GLY A 463 -5.46 29.20 2.67
CA GLY A 463 -5.92 29.80 1.42
C GLY A 463 -5.42 31.23 1.23
N ASP A 464 -5.85 31.87 0.13
CA ASP A 464 -5.51 33.26 -0.17
C ASP A 464 -6.14 34.17 0.91
N LYS A 465 -5.31 34.97 1.61
CA LYS A 465 -5.84 35.97 2.55
C LYS A 465 -6.68 36.98 1.75
N PRO A 466 -7.90 37.34 2.21
CA PRO A 466 -8.60 38.46 1.60
C PRO A 466 -7.72 39.71 1.73
N GLU A 467 -7.59 40.48 0.64
CA GLU A 467 -6.73 41.67 0.50
C GLU A 467 -7.03 42.79 1.54
N HIS A 468 -8.02 42.60 2.40
CA HIS A 468 -8.35 43.45 3.52
C HIS A 468 -8.43 42.64 4.82
N SER A 469 -7.30 42.29 5.40
CA SER A 469 -7.23 41.97 6.83
C SER A 469 -5.95 42.56 7.42
N THR A 470 -6.12 43.72 8.03
CA THR A 470 -5.15 44.37 8.91
C THR A 470 -4.66 43.41 9.98
N GLN A 471 -3.36 43.46 10.25
CA GLN A 471 -2.68 42.68 11.29
C GLN A 471 -3.40 42.84 12.64
N ASN A 472 -3.92 41.73 13.18
CA ASN A 472 -4.05 41.58 14.62
C ASN A 472 -3.11 40.46 15.06
N SER A 473 -1.97 40.89 15.60
CA SER A 473 -1.17 40.12 16.54
C SER A 473 -2.01 39.80 17.76
N TYR A 474 -2.20 38.53 18.14
CA TYR A 474 -2.21 38.06 19.53
C TYR A 474 -2.41 36.53 19.58
N GLY A 475 -1.48 35.85 20.27
CA GLY A 475 -1.78 34.69 21.12
C GLY A 475 -1.91 33.32 20.47
N GLY A 476 -0.91 32.46 20.69
CA GLY A 476 -1.05 31.02 20.51
C GLY A 476 -2.22 30.49 21.33
N GLN A 477 -3.25 30.01 20.65
CA GLN A 477 -4.35 29.31 21.27
C GLN A 477 -4.06 27.81 21.27
N SER A 478 -3.85 27.29 22.47
CA SER A 478 -4.04 25.89 22.83
C SER A 478 -5.40 25.39 22.34
N PHE A 479 -5.45 24.13 21.87
CA PHE A 479 -6.64 23.40 21.41
C PHE A 479 -7.95 23.89 22.02
N GLY A 480 -8.74 24.60 21.21
CA GLY A 480 -10.04 25.12 21.60
C GLY A 480 -10.52 26.29 20.74
N ARG A 481 -11.43 25.97 19.82
CA ARG A 481 -12.30 26.83 18.99
C ARG A 481 -11.84 27.20 17.57
N GLU A 482 -12.73 26.90 16.65
CA GLU A 482 -12.70 27.08 15.20
C GLU A 482 -12.73 28.54 14.76
N PRO A 483 -12.38 28.77 13.47
CA PRO A 483 -13.27 29.56 12.62
C PRO A 483 -13.72 28.79 11.38
N TYR A 484 -15.04 28.77 11.20
CA TYR A 484 -15.78 28.26 10.05
C TYR A 484 -15.34 28.88 8.72
N TYR A 485 -15.12 28.04 7.70
CA TYR A 485 -15.04 28.48 6.30
C TYR A 485 -16.43 28.40 5.62
N ARG A 486 -16.76 29.43 4.84
CA ARG A 486 -17.90 29.55 3.93
C ARG A 486 -17.49 29.26 2.50
#